data_AF-A0A9W5TTK3-F1
#
_entry.id   AF-A0A9W5TTK3-F1
#
_cell.length_a   1.000
_cell.length_b   1.000
_cell.length_c   1.000
_cell.angle_alpha   90.00
_cell.angle_beta   90.00
_cell.angle_gamma   90.00
#
_symmetry.space_group_name_H-M   'P 1'
#
loop_
_entity.id
_entity.type
_entity.pdbx_description
1 polymer ?
#
loop_
_entity_poly.entity_id
_entity_poly.type
_entity_poly.pdbx_seq_one_letter_code
_entity_poly.pdbx_strand_id
1 'polypeptide(L)'
;QDRGLATTVTAVLIGAETSNRRWVNYEIRESLARGNGLLGIYIHNILDFNRRPDRMGVNPLPSTVPTYDWVRDNGYQNLGAWVDRAYASR
;
A
#
# COMPACT_ATOMS: atom_id res chain seq x y z
N GLN A 1 -20.43 -14.87 -11.10
CA GLN A 1 -19.40 -15.42 -10.20
C GLN A 1 -18.21 -14.48 -10.26
N ASP A 2 -18.10 -13.55 -9.30
CA ASP A 2 -17.01 -12.58 -9.29
C ASP A 2 -15.71 -13.26 -8.86
N ARG A 3 -14.78 -13.40 -9.81
CA ARG A 3 -13.40 -13.78 -9.54
C ARG A 3 -12.63 -12.55 -9.03
N GLY A 4 -13.06 -12.01 -7.89
CA GLY A 4 -12.20 -11.12 -7.11
C GLY A 4 -11.08 -11.97 -6.52
N LEU A 5 -9.83 -11.72 -6.92
CA LEU A 5 -8.64 -12.47 -6.51
C LEU A 5 -8.70 -12.89 -5.03
N ALA A 6 -8.57 -14.20 -4.75
CA ALA A 6 -8.55 -14.79 -3.41
C ALA A 6 -7.28 -14.36 -2.65
N THR A 7 -7.23 -13.08 -2.29
CA THR A 7 -6.12 -12.44 -1.59
C THR A 7 -6.52 -12.23 -0.14
N THR A 8 -5.57 -12.38 0.76
CA THR A 8 -5.77 -12.16 2.20
C THR A 8 -5.26 -10.81 2.66
N VAL A 9 -4.45 -10.14 1.84
CA VAL A 9 -3.83 -8.85 2.12
C VAL A 9 -3.85 -7.99 0.86
N THR A 10 -4.13 -6.70 1.04
CA THR A 10 -4.06 -5.66 0.00
C THR A 10 -2.98 -4.64 0.36
N ALA A 11 -1.99 -4.47 -0.51
CA ALA A 11 -0.94 -3.46 -0.37
C ALA A 11 -1.23 -2.26 -1.27
N VAL A 12 -1.31 -1.06 -0.71
CA VAL A 12 -1.53 0.19 -1.45
C VAL A 12 -0.20 0.90 -1.66
N LEU A 13 0.20 1.07 -2.92
CA LEU A 13 1.42 1.79 -3.30
C LEU A 13 1.15 3.28 -3.40
N ILE A 14 1.78 4.07 -2.54
CA ILE A 14 1.55 5.50 -2.38
C ILE A 14 2.69 6.28 -3.06
N GLY A 15 2.43 6.76 -4.27
CA GLY A 15 3.29 7.68 -5.02
C GLY A 15 2.66 9.07 -5.14
N ALA A 16 3.37 10.03 -5.74
CA ALA A 16 2.94 11.42 -5.86
C ALA A 16 1.55 11.59 -6.49
N GLU A 17 1.21 10.78 -7.49
CA GLU A 17 -0.04 10.90 -8.26
C GLU A 17 -1.15 9.94 -7.82
N THR A 18 -0.82 8.89 -7.07
CA THR A 18 -1.76 7.78 -6.79
C THR A 18 -2.85 8.19 -5.79
N SER A 19 -2.57 9.15 -4.92
CA SER A 19 -3.46 9.51 -3.81
C SER A 19 -4.82 10.11 -4.21
N ASN A 20 -4.93 10.65 -5.43
CA ASN A 20 -6.15 11.31 -5.91
C ASN A 20 -7.00 10.44 -6.84
N ARG A 21 -6.61 9.19 -7.12
CA ARG A 21 -7.37 8.33 -8.06
C ARG A 21 -8.59 7.72 -7.37
N ARG A 22 -9.78 8.00 -7.91
CA ARG A 22 -11.09 7.48 -7.44
C ARG A 22 -11.12 5.96 -7.22
N TRP A 23 -10.39 5.21 -8.05
CA TRP A 23 -10.34 3.76 -7.98
C TRP A 23 -9.64 3.22 -6.72
N VAL A 24 -8.66 3.96 -6.18
CA VAL A 24 -7.93 3.54 -4.96
C VAL A 24 -8.87 3.45 -3.75
N ASN A 25 -9.78 4.41 -3.61
CA ASN A 25 -10.78 4.38 -2.54
C ASN A 25 -11.76 3.22 -2.68
N TYR A 26 -12.09 2.82 -3.91
CA TYR A 26 -12.95 1.67 -4.16
C TYR A 26 -12.25 0.37 -3.74
N GLU A 27 -11.00 0.16 -4.17
CA GLU A 27 -10.22 -1.04 -3.83
C GLU A 27 -9.96 -1.17 -2.33
N ILE A 28 -9.71 -0.06 -1.62
CA ILE A 28 -9.56 -0.05 -0.16
C ILE A 28 -10.86 -0.50 0.52
N ARG A 29 -12.01 0.08 0.11
CA ARG A 29 -13.32 -0.27 0.70
C ARG A 29 -13.71 -1.71 0.43
N GLU A 30 -13.50 -2.19 -0.79
CA GLU A 30 -13.75 -3.58 -1.15
C GLU A 30 -12.85 -4.55 -0.37
N SER A 31 -11.57 -4.21 -0.20
CA SER A 31 -10.63 -5.02 0.58
C SER A 31 -11.04 -5.10 2.05
N LEU A 32 -11.46 -3.97 2.65
CA LEU A 32 -12.03 -3.95 4.01
C LEU A 32 -13.29 -4.80 4.11
N ALA A 33 -14.21 -4.68 3.14
CA ALA A 33 -15.46 -5.45 3.14
C ALA A 33 -15.23 -6.96 3.02
N ARG A 34 -14.13 -7.38 2.38
CA ARG A 34 -13.71 -8.79 2.27
C ARG A 34 -12.93 -9.30 3.48
N GLY A 35 -12.58 -8.44 4.43
CA GLY A 35 -11.76 -8.81 5.59
C GLY A 35 -10.28 -9.06 5.23
N ASN A 36 -9.77 -8.36 4.21
CA ASN A 36 -8.36 -8.40 3.87
C ASN A 36 -7.56 -7.55 4.85
N GLY A 37 -6.37 -8.03 5.23
CA GLY A 37 -5.35 -7.18 5.83
C GLY A 37 -4.97 -6.04 4.88
N LEU A 38 -4.66 -4.87 5.42
CA LEU A 38 -4.25 -3.70 4.63
C LEU A 38 -2.89 -3.18 5.08
N LEU A 39 -2.09 -2.74 4.12
CA LEU A 39 -0.88 -1.96 4.37
C LEU A 39 -0.65 -0.91 3.29
N GLY A 40 -0.04 0.21 3.67
CA GLY A 40 0.45 1.23 2.76
C GLY A 40 1.96 1.14 2.56
N ILE A 41 2.43 1.41 1.34
CA ILE A 41 3.86 1.47 1.03
C ILE A 41 4.13 2.73 0.21
N TYR A 42 4.83 3.70 0.78
CA TYR A 42 5.36 4.84 0.05
C TYR A 42 6.47 4.40 -0.91
N ILE A 43 6.36 4.81 -2.16
CA ILE A 43 7.32 4.50 -3.21
C ILE A 43 8.04 5.74 -3.76
N HIS A 44 7.74 6.94 -3.23
CA HIS A 44 8.29 8.21 -3.73
C HIS A 44 9.82 8.31 -3.60
N ASN A 45 10.45 7.55 -2.69
CA ASN A 45 11.90 7.53 -2.55
C ASN A 45 12.60 6.58 -3.55
N ILE A 46 11.84 5.81 -4.36
CA ILE A 46 12.42 5.04 -5.46
C ILE A 46 12.88 6.03 -6.53
N LEU A 47 14.17 5.99 -6.85
CA LEU A 47 14.77 6.93 -7.78
C LEU A 47 14.33 6.63 -9.22
N ASP A 48 14.05 7.68 -9.98
CA ASP A 48 13.86 7.60 -11.43
C ASP A 48 15.18 7.33 -12.18
N PHE A 49 15.12 7.25 -13.51
CA PHE A 49 16.31 7.10 -14.36
C PHE A 49 17.33 8.24 -14.20
N ASN A 50 16.91 9.41 -13.72
CA ASN A 50 17.75 10.57 -13.46
C ASN A 50 18.28 10.62 -12.02
N ARG A 51 18.08 9.55 -11.23
CA ARG A 51 18.45 9.44 -9.81
C ARG A 51 17.73 10.47 -8.91
N ARG A 52 16.50 10.84 -9.24
CA ARG A 52 15.70 11.78 -8.47
C ARG A 52 14.52 11.06 -7.79
N PRO A 53 14.29 11.29 -6.49
CA PRO A 53 13.06 10.85 -5.85
C PRO A 53 11.88 11.74 -6.30
N ASP A 54 10.68 11.21 -6.18
CA ASP A 54 9.44 11.93 -6.43
C ASP A 54 8.90 12.57 -5.13
N ARG A 55 7.86 13.39 -5.25
CA ARG A 55 7.13 13.95 -4.11
C ARG A 55 6.34 12.86 -3.39
N MET A 56 6.27 12.97 -2.06
CA MET A 56 5.42 12.07 -1.28
C MET A 56 3.94 12.35 -1.58
N GLY A 57 3.20 11.31 -1.97
CA GLY A 57 1.75 11.40 -2.18
C GLY A 57 0.96 11.46 -0.87
N VAL A 58 -0.31 11.85 -0.94
CA VAL A 58 -1.21 11.80 0.22
C VAL A 58 -1.55 10.34 0.53
N ASN A 59 -1.54 9.94 1.80
CA ASN A 59 -1.97 8.59 2.17
C ASN A 59 -3.50 8.45 2.06
N PRO A 60 -4.04 7.58 1.19
CA PRO A 60 -5.49 7.38 1.09
C PRO A 60 -6.04 6.42 2.16
N LEU A 61 -5.18 5.78 2.95
CA LEU A 61 -5.56 4.80 3.95
C LEU A 61 -5.96 5.46 5.28
N PRO A 62 -6.82 4.81 6.08
CA PRO A 62 -7.06 5.19 7.46
C PRO A 62 -5.75 5.22 8.26
N SER A 63 -5.64 6.13 9.23
CA SER A 63 -4.46 6.24 10.10
C SER A 63 -4.16 4.99 10.94
N THR A 64 -5.13 4.08 11.06
CA THR A 64 -4.99 2.79 11.75
C THR A 64 -4.28 1.73 10.91
N VAL A 65 -4.15 1.95 9.60
CA VAL A 65 -3.49 1.00 8.68
C VAL A 65 -1.97 1.23 8.72
N PRO A 66 -1.16 0.20 8.98
CA PRO A 66 0.29 0.33 8.97
C PRO A 66 0.77 0.80 7.59
N THR A 67 1.60 1.84 7.60
CA THR A 67 2.17 2.44 6.38
C THR A 67 3.68 2.51 6.52
N TYR A 68 4.40 2.04 5.51
CA TYR A 68 5.86 1.96 5.45
C TYR A 68 6.40 2.78 4.27
N ASP A 69 7.69 3.07 4.25
CA ASP A 69 8.41 3.59 3.10
C ASP A 69 9.35 2.53 2.52
N TRP A 70 9.21 2.26 1.22
CA TRP A 70 9.95 1.19 0.55
C TRP A 70 11.47 1.32 0.70
N VAL A 71 12.00 2.54 0.64
CA VAL A 71 13.44 2.79 0.66
C VAL A 71 13.93 2.98 2.08
N ARG A 72 13.26 3.82 2.88
CA ARG A 72 13.70 4.16 4.24
C ARG A 72 13.54 3.01 5.21
N ASP A 73 12.52 2.17 5.03
CA ASP A 73 12.25 1.03 5.91
C ASP A 73 12.78 -0.29 5.34
N ASN A 74 13.69 -0.23 4.35
CA ASN A 74 14.36 -1.40 3.78
C ASN A 74 13.37 -2.47 3.28
N GLY A 75 12.42 -2.04 2.43
CA GLY A 75 11.29 -2.85 2.00
C GLY A 75 11.67 -4.15 1.30
N TYR A 76 12.81 -4.19 0.62
CA TYR A 76 13.33 -5.42 0.01
C TYR A 76 13.50 -6.56 1.03
N GLN A 77 13.94 -6.24 2.25
CA GLN A 77 14.14 -7.22 3.32
C GLN A 77 12.88 -7.42 4.17
N ASN A 78 12.03 -6.39 4.28
CA ASN A 78 10.96 -6.34 5.27
C ASN A 78 9.55 -6.59 4.72
N LEU A 79 9.35 -6.65 3.40
CA LEU A 79 8.02 -6.78 2.80
C LEU A 79 7.23 -7.98 3.34
N GLY A 80 7.86 -9.14 3.51
CA GLY A 80 7.20 -10.33 4.06
C GLY A 80 6.63 -10.08 5.46
N ALA A 81 7.43 -9.49 6.34
CA ALA A 81 7.00 -9.16 7.70
C ALA A 81 5.87 -8.11 7.73
N TRP A 82 5.86 -7.17 6.79
CA TRP A 82 4.77 -6.19 6.67
C TRP A 82 3.45 -6.84 6.25
N VAL A 83 3.52 -7.78 5.29
CA VAL A 83 2.38 -8.57 4.85
C VAL A 83 1.83 -9.44 5.99
N ASP A 84 2.71 -10.10 6.75
CA ASP A 84 2.31 -10.93 7.89
C ASP A 84 1.60 -10.11 8.98
N ARG A 85 2.09 -8.90 9.27
CA ARG A 85 1.43 -7.98 10.21
C ARG A 85 0.06 -7.53 9.73
N ALA A 86 -0.04 -7.16 8.45
CA ALA A 86 -1.32 -6.75 7.86
C ALA A 86 -2.34 -7.90 7.90
N TYR A 87 -1.88 -9.13 7.62
CA TYR A 87 -2.72 -10.33 7.73
C TYR A 87 -3.21 -10.56 9.17
N ALA A 88 -2.34 -10.38 10.16
CA ALA A 88 -2.68 -10.56 11.57
C ALA A 88 -3.63 -9.47 12.13
N SER A 89 -3.73 -8.31 11.47
CA SER A 89 -4.54 -7.17 11.91
C SER A 89 -5.91 -7.04 11.21
N ARG A 90 -6.34 -8.06 10.46
CA ARG A 90 -7.62 -8.07 9.72
C ARG A 90 -8.84 -8.25 10.61
#